data_AF-A0A317TZ39-F1
#
_entry.id   AF-A0A317TZ39-F1
#
_cell.length_a   1.000
_cell.length_b   1.000
_cell.length_c   1.000
_cell.angle_alpha   90.00
_cell.angle_beta   90.00
_cell.angle_gamma   90.00
#
_symmetry.space_group_name_H-M   'P 1'
#
loop_
_entity.id
_entity.type
_entity.pdbx_description
1 polymer ?
#
loop_
_entity_poly.entity_id
_entity_poly.type
_entity_poly.pdbx_seq_one_letter_code
_entity_poly.pdbx_strand_id
1 'polypeptide(L)'
;MSKDMPLPDLIVNKKTDHFFISINKQGPHSFVMLGVYDQNKVRHLLCRVGKFGNTGAVGSDLHLMGHLPHDLTKYKGSYIYCNDVAERKLYRIKNGCNLHLRSELPANLKKYKESYIYCDNNGCKNLYYIKSDGTSEEVIINDFKKIDENLRKIKRQKANLWHLTTEQVSSCITANGGHSLGISEEVKIADFDKLDKNINEINPQKAPRLHLSGSQFYEMISLNGGYDQDIESDYFMQTEFLCNALFFANKGKLMDEGISRNERQWSKISYQAYDITYDQYVEFLRVLEATQSLYNQFECYKPYKTDDEEVTLRFGGKNILPPLDVNSIDVNKIKASVSELHVGNTCRHSAIALIEATQHAPVSSLVSSTFFMELPYETQLEFGKPSESIPFYVLPPPPAAFFESDKTKKNIITKLYQRMENMLLLEPNSSYTQKKFLKLKELYLDIIGPSKNFSLDELLTSIQNWKTESKTTLETLRKTYFWDTFSFIKRQSSTMKLISEVEEELQRKVELDS
;
A
#
# COMPACT_ATOMS: atom_id res chain seq x y z
N MET A 1 3.66 17.43 13.52
CA MET A 1 4.69 18.23 12.81
C MET A 1 3.96 19.18 11.89
N SER A 2 4.36 20.46 11.82
CA SER A 2 3.75 21.41 10.87
C SER A 2 4.04 20.94 9.44
N LYS A 3 3.08 21.16 8.53
CA LYS A 3 3.06 20.69 7.14
C LYS A 3 4.26 21.16 6.29
N ASP A 4 5.06 22.12 6.79
CA ASP A 4 6.03 22.88 5.99
C ASP A 4 7.50 22.76 6.44
N MET A 5 7.84 21.92 7.43
CA MET A 5 9.26 21.67 7.72
C MET A 5 9.79 20.51 6.87
N PRO A 6 10.84 20.73 6.05
CA PRO A 6 11.47 19.65 5.31
C PRO A 6 11.98 18.59 6.27
N LEU A 7 11.83 17.32 5.89
CA LEU A 7 12.40 16.22 6.67
C LEU A 7 13.93 16.41 6.76
N PRO A 8 14.53 16.13 7.93
CA PRO A 8 15.96 16.31 8.13
C PRO A 8 16.77 15.39 7.21
N ASP A 9 17.94 15.87 6.77
CA ASP A 9 18.91 15.01 6.08
C ASP A 9 19.34 13.86 7.02
N LEU A 10 19.57 12.68 6.46
CA LEU A 10 20.01 11.49 7.20
C LEU A 10 21.43 11.13 6.81
N ILE A 11 22.31 10.91 7.77
CA ILE A 11 23.65 10.37 7.53
C ILE A 11 23.62 8.89 7.83
N VAL A 12 24.08 8.08 6.87
CA VAL A 12 24.15 6.62 7.01
C VAL A 12 25.51 6.12 6.59
N ASN A 13 26.04 5.13 7.30
CA ASN A 13 27.29 4.46 6.95
C ASN A 13 27.00 3.27 6.03
N LYS A 14 27.56 3.28 4.82
CA LYS A 14 27.34 2.29 3.76
C LYS A 14 27.76 0.87 4.16
N LYS A 15 28.69 0.72 5.09
CA LYS A 15 29.25 -0.57 5.52
C LYS A 15 28.64 -1.08 6.83
N THR A 16 28.39 -0.19 7.78
CA THR A 16 27.98 -0.57 9.15
C THR A 16 26.50 -0.41 9.42
N ASP A 17 25.80 0.50 8.73
CA ASP A 17 24.34 0.58 8.85
C ASP A 17 23.68 -0.53 8.03
N HIS A 18 22.66 -1.15 8.62
CA HIS A 18 21.93 -2.23 7.97
C HIS A 18 20.71 -1.69 7.23
N PHE A 19 20.64 -1.97 5.93
CA PHE A 19 19.51 -1.62 5.09
C PHE A 19 18.57 -2.81 4.92
N PHE A 20 17.28 -2.54 4.76
CA PHE A 20 16.29 -3.56 4.47
C PHE A 20 15.38 -3.16 3.32
N ILE A 21 14.84 -4.18 2.66
CA ILE A 21 13.66 -4.10 1.81
C ILE A 21 12.60 -5.05 2.37
N SER A 22 11.34 -4.64 2.39
CA SER A 22 10.25 -5.51 2.82
C SER A 22 9.09 -5.47 1.86
N ILE A 23 8.44 -6.62 1.69
CA ILE A 23 7.11 -6.71 1.13
C ILE A 23 6.12 -6.66 2.28
N ASN A 24 5.04 -5.92 2.09
CA ASN A 24 4.06 -5.64 3.15
C ASN A 24 2.66 -5.85 2.60
N LYS A 25 1.71 -6.05 3.50
CA LYS A 25 0.29 -6.15 3.21
C LYS A 25 -0.51 -5.37 4.24
N GLN A 26 -1.45 -4.56 3.76
CA GLN A 26 -2.46 -3.90 4.57
C GLN A 26 -3.81 -4.10 3.90
N GLY A 27 -4.66 -4.95 4.48
CA GLY A 27 -5.93 -5.34 3.85
C GLY A 27 -5.71 -5.88 2.43
N PRO A 28 -6.40 -5.39 1.40
CA PRO A 28 -6.21 -5.81 0.01
C PRO A 28 -5.03 -5.10 -0.68
N HIS A 29 -4.15 -4.42 0.04
CA HIS A 29 -3.04 -3.71 -0.61
C HIS A 29 -1.70 -4.31 -0.25
N SER A 30 -0.79 -4.35 -1.22
CA SER A 30 0.59 -4.81 -1.06
C SER A 30 1.54 -3.74 -1.56
N PHE A 31 2.56 -3.47 -0.75
CA PHE A 31 3.51 -2.40 -1.00
C PHE A 31 4.91 -2.80 -0.49
N VAL A 32 5.92 -2.10 -0.99
CA VAL A 32 7.33 -2.28 -0.62
C VAL A 32 7.74 -1.16 0.32
N MET A 33 8.49 -1.50 1.37
CA MET A 33 9.17 -0.52 2.23
C MET A 33 10.67 -0.73 2.17
N LEU A 34 11.43 0.36 2.20
CA LEU A 34 12.89 0.33 2.36
C LEU A 34 13.28 1.23 3.52
N GLY A 35 14.32 0.83 4.24
CA GLY A 35 14.76 1.57 5.40
C GLY A 35 16.14 1.17 5.91
N VAL A 36 16.54 1.84 6.98
CA VAL A 36 17.67 1.45 7.83
C VAL A 36 17.10 0.87 9.12
N TYR A 37 17.69 -0.21 9.59
CA TYR A 37 17.29 -0.87 10.82
C TYR A 37 18.50 -1.16 11.71
N ASP A 38 18.23 -1.35 13.00
CA ASP A 38 19.19 -1.81 13.98
C ASP A 38 18.58 -2.98 14.75
N GLN A 39 19.28 -4.11 14.77
CA GLN A 39 18.81 -5.39 15.31
C GLN A 39 17.43 -5.80 14.74
N ASN A 40 16.37 -5.66 15.54
CA ASN A 40 14.99 -5.98 15.15
C ASN A 40 14.09 -4.73 15.20
N LYS A 41 14.64 -3.55 14.91
CA LYS A 41 13.90 -2.28 14.93
C LYS A 41 14.24 -1.42 13.72
N VAL A 42 13.22 -0.85 13.10
CA VAL A 42 13.42 0.12 12.00
C VAL A 42 13.83 1.47 12.59
N ARG A 43 15.02 1.96 12.20
CA ARG A 43 15.56 3.26 12.62
C ARG A 43 14.98 4.37 11.75
N HIS A 44 15.02 4.19 10.43
CA HIS A 44 14.50 5.15 9.46
C HIS A 44 13.81 4.42 8.31
N LEU A 45 12.60 4.87 7.95
CA LEU A 45 12.03 4.54 6.64
C LEU A 45 12.57 5.50 5.59
N LEU A 46 13.09 4.95 4.51
CA LEU A 46 13.70 5.68 3.42
C LEU A 46 12.75 5.84 2.23
N CYS A 47 11.94 4.83 1.95
CA CYS A 47 11.02 4.81 0.82
C CYS A 47 9.85 3.86 1.09
N ARG A 48 8.67 4.20 0.56
CA ARG A 48 7.54 3.28 0.46
C ARG A 48 6.84 3.43 -0.88
N VAL A 49 6.58 2.32 -1.57
CA VAL A 49 5.90 2.36 -2.87
C VAL A 49 4.92 1.20 -3.00
N GLY A 50 3.79 1.46 -3.63
CA GLY A 50 2.73 0.47 -3.87
C GLY A 50 2.25 0.53 -5.30
N LYS A 51 1.78 -0.59 -5.84
CA LYS A 51 1.08 -0.57 -7.12
C LYS A 51 -0.38 -0.27 -6.87
N PHE A 52 -0.85 0.78 -7.52
CA PHE A 52 -2.24 1.17 -7.49
C PHE A 52 -2.84 0.86 -8.84
N GLY A 53 -4.01 0.24 -8.81
CA GLY A 53 -4.88 0.25 -9.96
C GLY A 53 -5.22 1.70 -10.25
N ASN A 54 -5.33 2.04 -11.52
CA ASN A 54 -6.09 3.20 -11.91
C ASN A 54 -7.55 2.90 -11.51
N THR A 55 -7.89 3.12 -10.23
CA THR A 55 -9.24 2.93 -9.71
C THR A 55 -10.10 3.83 -10.55
N GLY A 56 -10.91 3.21 -11.39
CA GLY A 56 -11.73 3.93 -12.34
C GLY A 56 -12.69 4.87 -11.63
N ALA A 57 -12.25 6.10 -11.40
CA ALA A 57 -12.91 7.16 -12.15
C ALA A 57 -12.78 6.75 -13.62
N VAL A 58 -13.72 5.90 -14.09
CA VAL A 58 -13.90 5.51 -15.49
C VAL A 58 -13.66 6.79 -16.27
N GLY A 59 -12.61 6.85 -17.09
CA GLY A 59 -11.99 8.09 -17.56
C GLY A 59 -12.96 9.25 -17.55
N SER A 60 -12.95 10.01 -16.46
CA SER A 60 -14.06 10.89 -16.17
C SER A 60 -13.77 12.18 -16.90
N ASP A 61 -14.67 12.54 -17.81
CA ASP A 61 -14.53 13.80 -18.49
C ASP A 61 -14.61 14.93 -17.47
N LEU A 62 -13.61 15.80 -17.46
CA LEU A 62 -13.67 17.06 -16.75
C LEU A 62 -14.19 18.11 -17.73
N HIS A 63 -15.40 18.57 -17.49
CA HIS A 63 -16.02 19.66 -18.24
C HIS A 63 -15.67 21.00 -17.57
N LEU A 64 -15.13 21.92 -18.35
CA LEU A 64 -14.77 23.27 -17.89
C LEU A 64 -15.90 24.22 -18.29
N MET A 65 -16.57 24.83 -17.31
CA MET A 65 -17.76 25.66 -17.52
C MET A 65 -17.74 26.88 -16.62
N GLY A 66 -18.46 27.94 -16.99
CA GLY A 66 -18.65 29.08 -16.09
C GLY A 66 -19.53 28.70 -14.89
N HIS A 67 -20.65 28.02 -15.14
CA HIS A 67 -21.61 27.62 -14.12
C HIS A 67 -22.10 26.18 -14.33
N LEU A 68 -22.70 25.61 -13.29
CA LEU A 68 -23.30 24.28 -13.36
C LEU A 68 -24.52 24.32 -14.32
N PRO A 69 -24.60 23.42 -15.33
CA PRO A 69 -25.77 23.36 -16.21
C PRO A 69 -27.03 22.91 -15.46
N HIS A 70 -28.19 23.44 -15.84
CA HIS A 70 -29.47 22.99 -15.28
C HIS A 70 -29.78 21.52 -15.63
N ASP A 71 -29.45 21.10 -16.85
CA ASP A 71 -29.59 19.70 -17.29
C ASP A 71 -28.25 18.98 -17.19
N LEU A 72 -28.17 18.03 -16.26
CA LEU A 72 -26.96 17.26 -15.96
C LEU A 72 -26.92 15.90 -16.65
N THR A 73 -27.95 15.53 -17.41
CA THR A 73 -28.07 14.19 -18.01
C THR A 73 -26.90 13.84 -18.93
N LYS A 74 -26.39 14.83 -19.69
CA LYS A 74 -25.26 14.65 -20.61
C LYS A 74 -23.90 14.48 -19.93
N TYR A 75 -23.82 14.76 -18.63
CA TYR A 75 -22.57 14.76 -17.86
C TYR A 75 -22.52 13.60 -16.86
N LYS A 76 -23.43 12.64 -16.99
CA LYS A 76 -23.53 11.47 -16.11
C LYS A 76 -22.19 10.74 -15.98
N GLY A 77 -21.73 10.53 -14.75
CA GLY A 77 -20.44 9.89 -14.46
C GLY A 77 -19.21 10.77 -14.74
N SER A 78 -19.41 12.04 -15.06
CA SER A 78 -18.35 13.02 -15.36
C SER A 78 -18.19 14.03 -14.21
N TYR A 79 -17.20 14.91 -14.34
CA TYR A 79 -17.00 16.04 -13.44
C TYR A 79 -17.22 17.35 -14.17
N ILE A 80 -17.75 18.34 -13.45
CA ILE A 80 -17.93 19.70 -13.96
C ILE A 80 -17.17 20.64 -13.04
N TYR A 81 -16.14 21.28 -13.58
CA TYR A 81 -15.44 22.36 -12.90
C TYR A 81 -16.02 23.69 -13.35
N CYS A 82 -16.70 24.36 -12.42
CA CYS A 82 -17.24 25.70 -12.59
C CYS A 82 -16.16 26.71 -12.22
N ASN A 83 -15.67 27.47 -13.19
CA ASN A 83 -14.53 28.38 -13.02
C ASN A 83 -14.91 29.87 -13.00
N ASP A 84 -16.20 30.18 -12.76
CA ASP A 84 -16.62 31.56 -12.53
C ASP A 84 -15.96 32.14 -11.26
N VAL A 85 -15.53 33.40 -11.36
CA VAL A 85 -14.68 34.10 -10.39
C VAL A 85 -15.36 34.24 -9.03
N ALA A 86 -16.69 34.24 -9.01
CA ALA A 86 -17.46 34.37 -7.77
C ALA A 86 -17.55 33.07 -6.94
N GLU A 87 -17.55 31.89 -7.58
CA GLU A 87 -17.73 30.59 -6.88
C GLU A 87 -17.09 29.43 -7.66
N ARG A 88 -15.76 29.29 -7.58
CA ARG A 88 -15.09 28.12 -8.12
C ARG A 88 -15.54 26.86 -7.38
N LYS A 89 -16.12 25.90 -8.12
CA LYS A 89 -16.67 24.66 -7.56
C LYS A 89 -16.43 23.49 -8.49
N LEU A 90 -16.17 22.32 -7.92
CA LEU A 90 -16.07 21.07 -8.66
C LEU A 90 -17.22 20.16 -8.29
N TYR A 91 -17.93 19.65 -9.29
CA TYR A 91 -19.06 18.75 -9.09
C TYR A 91 -18.78 17.39 -9.70
N ARG A 92 -19.09 16.33 -8.96
CA ARG A 92 -19.22 14.97 -9.47
C ARG A 92 -20.67 14.71 -9.85
N ILE A 93 -20.91 14.30 -11.09
CA ILE A 93 -22.27 14.01 -11.56
C ILE A 93 -22.58 12.52 -11.37
N LYS A 94 -23.47 12.22 -10.43
CA LYS A 94 -23.88 10.86 -10.07
C LYS A 94 -24.75 10.23 -11.16
N ASN A 95 -24.74 8.89 -11.20
CA ASN A 95 -25.58 8.10 -12.10
C ASN A 95 -27.06 8.08 -11.72
N GLY A 96 -27.39 8.59 -10.53
CA GLY A 96 -28.71 8.57 -9.95
C GLY A 96 -28.70 9.04 -8.50
N CYS A 97 -29.89 9.02 -7.90
CA CYS A 97 -30.14 9.45 -6.53
C CYS A 97 -31.23 8.58 -5.91
N ASN A 98 -31.17 8.37 -4.59
CA ASN A 98 -32.21 7.67 -3.87
C ASN A 98 -33.39 8.61 -3.59
N LEU A 99 -34.61 8.09 -3.72
CA LEU A 99 -35.86 8.74 -3.31
C LEU A 99 -36.57 7.87 -2.28
N HIS A 100 -36.77 8.43 -1.09
CA HIS A 100 -37.46 7.81 0.02
C HIS A 100 -38.89 8.33 0.12
N LEU A 101 -39.88 7.43 0.23
CA LEU A 101 -41.25 7.82 0.56
C LEU A 101 -41.49 7.82 2.06
N ARG A 102 -42.10 8.88 2.58
CA ARG A 102 -42.55 8.98 3.98
C ARG A 102 -43.89 9.71 4.07
N SER A 103 -44.56 9.59 5.22
CA SER A 103 -45.71 10.45 5.55
C SER A 103 -45.26 11.85 5.96
N GLU A 104 -44.13 11.95 6.67
CA GLU A 104 -43.58 13.20 7.20
C GLU A 104 -42.04 13.20 7.15
N LEU A 105 -41.42 14.37 7.30
CA LEU A 105 -39.97 14.51 7.32
C LEU A 105 -39.40 13.92 8.62
N PRO A 106 -38.50 12.91 8.58
CA PRO A 106 -37.96 12.30 9.79
C PRO A 106 -37.12 13.28 10.62
N ALA A 107 -37.24 13.22 11.96
CA ALA A 107 -36.43 14.04 12.87
C ALA A 107 -34.91 13.77 12.75
N ASN A 108 -34.51 12.55 12.39
CA ASN A 108 -33.11 12.20 12.15
C ASN A 108 -32.84 11.99 10.66
N LEU A 109 -32.13 12.94 10.08
CA LEU A 109 -31.81 12.99 8.65
C LEU A 109 -30.46 12.34 8.29
N LYS A 110 -29.63 11.95 9.26
CA LYS A 110 -28.27 11.46 9.01
C LYS A 110 -28.21 10.24 8.07
N LYS A 111 -29.22 9.36 8.12
CA LYS A 111 -29.29 8.17 7.26
C LYS A 111 -29.83 8.42 5.85
N TYR A 112 -30.19 9.66 5.54
CA TYR A 112 -30.77 10.07 4.27
C TYR A 112 -29.89 11.07 3.52
N LYS A 113 -28.65 11.28 3.96
CA LYS A 113 -27.72 12.20 3.31
C LYS A 113 -27.66 11.93 1.79
N GLU A 114 -27.66 13.03 1.04
CA GLU A 114 -27.57 13.05 -0.42
C GLU A 114 -28.71 12.30 -1.13
N SER A 115 -29.90 12.33 -0.54
CA SER A 115 -31.09 11.70 -1.11
C SER A 115 -32.30 12.63 -1.04
N TYR A 116 -33.34 12.29 -1.79
CA TYR A 116 -34.62 12.96 -1.71
C TYR A 116 -35.57 12.23 -0.76
N ILE A 117 -36.38 12.98 -0.02
CA ILE A 117 -37.49 12.49 0.77
C ILE A 117 -38.78 13.11 0.23
N TYR A 118 -39.66 12.28 -0.31
CA TYR A 118 -40.99 12.68 -0.75
C TYR A 118 -42.00 12.33 0.34
N CYS A 119 -42.60 13.37 0.90
CA CYS A 119 -43.59 13.29 1.97
C CYS A 119 -45.00 13.42 1.38
N ASP A 120 -45.89 12.49 1.73
CA ASP A 120 -47.32 12.57 1.42
C ASP A 120 -48.13 12.40 2.71
N ASN A 121 -48.66 13.51 3.22
CA ASN A 121 -49.51 13.53 4.40
C ASN A 121 -50.93 13.93 4.00
N ASN A 122 -51.77 12.93 3.77
CA ASN A 122 -53.20 13.11 3.45
C ASN A 122 -53.44 14.08 2.27
N GLY A 123 -52.58 14.03 1.24
CA GLY A 123 -52.70 14.88 0.05
C GLY A 123 -51.88 16.16 0.09
N CYS A 124 -51.32 16.55 1.25
CA CYS A 124 -50.28 17.57 1.32
C CYS A 124 -48.93 16.92 0.97
N LYS A 125 -48.35 17.31 -0.16
CA LYS A 125 -47.14 16.71 -0.72
C LYS A 125 -45.99 17.69 -0.71
N ASN A 126 -44.86 17.23 -0.21
CA ASN A 126 -43.62 18.00 -0.14
C ASN A 126 -42.45 17.11 -0.58
N LEU A 127 -41.43 17.72 -1.16
CA LEU A 127 -40.19 17.05 -1.54
C LEU A 127 -39.03 17.76 -0.85
N TYR A 128 -38.20 17.00 -0.16
CA TYR A 128 -37.01 17.51 0.51
C TYR A 128 -35.77 16.87 -0.09
N TYR A 129 -34.70 17.65 -0.26
CA TYR A 129 -33.36 17.13 -0.51
C TYR A 129 -32.54 17.21 0.78
N ILE A 130 -31.88 16.11 1.13
CA ILE A 130 -31.03 16.03 2.31
C ILE A 130 -29.58 16.22 1.86
N LYS A 131 -28.92 17.27 2.36
CA LYS A 131 -27.54 17.62 2.03
C LYS A 131 -26.55 16.66 2.70
N SER A 132 -25.29 16.71 2.26
CA SER A 132 -24.20 15.88 2.80
C SER A 132 -23.89 16.17 4.28
N ASP A 133 -24.13 17.40 4.74
CA ASP A 133 -24.04 17.78 6.15
C ASP A 133 -25.21 17.25 7.02
N GLY A 134 -26.26 16.72 6.39
CA GLY A 134 -27.45 16.18 7.05
C GLY A 134 -28.58 17.20 7.25
N THR A 135 -28.45 18.43 6.76
CA THR A 135 -29.55 19.40 6.71
C THR A 135 -30.51 19.10 5.55
N SER A 136 -31.75 19.61 5.62
CA SER A 136 -32.74 19.46 4.56
C SER A 136 -33.07 20.78 3.90
N GLU A 137 -33.34 20.73 2.60
CA GLU A 137 -33.87 21.84 1.80
C GLU A 137 -35.17 21.40 1.12
N GLU A 138 -36.20 22.23 1.18
CA GLU A 138 -37.46 21.96 0.48
C GLU A 138 -37.30 22.27 -1.01
N VAL A 139 -37.69 21.31 -1.85
CA VAL A 139 -37.58 21.38 -3.30
C VAL A 139 -38.91 21.88 -3.86
N ILE A 140 -38.88 23.02 -4.55
CA ILE A 140 -40.07 23.59 -5.18
C ILE A 140 -40.49 22.70 -6.35
N ILE A 141 -41.74 22.23 -6.33
CA ILE A 141 -42.33 21.39 -7.37
C ILE A 141 -43.63 22.01 -7.84
N ASN A 142 -43.74 22.21 -9.16
CA ASN A 142 -44.90 22.84 -9.78
C ASN A 142 -46.14 21.93 -9.82
N ASP A 143 -45.94 20.63 -10.05
CA ASP A 143 -47.05 19.67 -10.18
C ASP A 143 -46.69 18.28 -9.63
N PHE A 144 -47.07 18.01 -8.39
CA PHE A 144 -46.83 16.72 -7.74
C PHE A 144 -47.51 15.53 -8.43
N LYS A 145 -48.57 15.74 -9.23
CA LYS A 145 -49.21 14.64 -9.97
C LYS A 145 -48.27 14.03 -11.00
N LYS A 146 -47.45 14.86 -11.66
CA LYS A 146 -46.43 14.40 -12.61
C LYS A 146 -45.37 13.53 -11.95
N ILE A 147 -44.99 13.84 -10.71
CA ILE A 147 -44.06 13.01 -9.94
C ILE A 147 -44.71 11.63 -9.70
N ASP A 148 -45.95 11.60 -9.21
CA ASP A 148 -46.64 10.33 -8.95
C ASP A 148 -46.78 9.48 -10.21
N GLU A 149 -47.15 10.08 -11.34
CA GLU A 149 -47.29 9.40 -12.62
C GLU A 149 -45.96 8.82 -13.11
N ASN A 150 -44.87 9.57 -12.97
CA ASN A 150 -43.55 9.08 -13.34
C ASN A 150 -43.07 7.97 -12.38
N LEU A 151 -43.30 8.11 -11.07
CA LEU A 151 -42.94 7.08 -10.09
C LEU A 151 -43.70 5.76 -10.30
N ARG A 152 -44.94 5.80 -10.80
CA ARG A 152 -45.70 4.59 -11.19
C ARG A 152 -45.06 3.83 -12.34
N LYS A 153 -44.31 4.51 -13.22
CA LYS A 153 -43.60 3.89 -14.35
C LYS A 153 -42.27 3.25 -13.91
N ILE A 154 -41.78 3.55 -12.70
CA ILE A 154 -40.50 3.08 -12.20
C ILE A 154 -40.71 1.88 -11.27
N LYS A 155 -39.97 0.80 -11.52
CA LYS A 155 -40.01 -0.41 -10.69
C LYS A 155 -39.46 -0.11 -9.28
N ARG A 156 -40.27 -0.37 -8.24
CA ARG A 156 -39.86 -0.25 -6.83
C ARG A 156 -38.78 -1.27 -6.50
N GLN A 157 -37.73 -0.84 -5.78
CA GLN A 157 -36.70 -1.75 -5.26
C GLN A 157 -37.07 -2.34 -3.90
N LYS A 158 -37.62 -1.49 -3.00
CA LYS A 158 -38.17 -1.87 -1.69
C LYS A 158 -39.43 -1.06 -1.41
N ALA A 159 -40.20 -1.45 -0.39
CA ALA A 159 -41.50 -0.83 -0.08
C ALA A 159 -41.49 0.71 -0.08
N ASN A 160 -40.40 1.32 0.41
CA ASN A 160 -40.28 2.78 0.60
C ASN A 160 -38.99 3.39 0.01
N LEU A 161 -38.37 2.76 -0.99
CA LEU A 161 -37.14 3.24 -1.62
C LEU A 161 -37.16 3.03 -3.14
N TRP A 162 -36.91 4.11 -3.86
CA TRP A 162 -36.58 4.11 -5.29
C TRP A 162 -35.14 4.58 -5.45
N HIS A 163 -34.44 3.98 -6.41
CA HIS A 163 -33.24 4.57 -6.96
C HIS A 163 -33.63 5.19 -8.31
N LEU A 164 -33.58 6.51 -8.38
CA LEU A 164 -33.87 7.27 -9.58
C LEU A 164 -32.58 7.44 -10.39
N THR A 165 -32.59 7.09 -11.68
CA THR A 165 -31.47 7.43 -12.57
C THR A 165 -31.39 8.95 -12.81
N THR A 166 -30.26 9.43 -13.31
CA THR A 166 -30.08 10.85 -13.69
C THR A 166 -31.21 11.38 -14.59
N GLU A 167 -31.65 10.56 -15.55
CA GLU A 167 -32.74 10.89 -16.48
C GLU A 167 -34.09 10.96 -15.75
N GLN A 168 -34.33 10.07 -14.79
CA GLN A 168 -35.54 10.07 -13.97
C GLN A 168 -35.58 11.25 -12.99
N VAL A 169 -34.45 11.64 -12.40
CA VAL A 169 -34.36 12.85 -11.58
C VAL A 169 -34.67 14.07 -12.43
N SER A 170 -34.08 14.16 -13.63
CA SER A 170 -34.36 15.25 -14.56
C SER A 170 -35.84 15.32 -14.93
N SER A 171 -36.47 14.19 -15.30
CA SER A 171 -37.87 14.17 -15.74
C SER A 171 -38.88 14.33 -14.59
N CYS A 172 -38.59 13.83 -13.39
CA CYS A 172 -39.51 13.87 -12.26
C CYS A 172 -39.39 15.17 -11.47
N ILE A 173 -38.16 15.64 -11.24
CA ILE A 173 -37.87 16.70 -10.28
C ILE A 173 -37.50 17.98 -11.03
N THR A 174 -36.42 17.96 -11.81
CA THR A 174 -35.84 19.18 -12.39
C THR A 174 -36.75 19.83 -13.44
N ALA A 175 -37.29 19.04 -14.38
CA ALA A 175 -38.23 19.53 -15.38
C ALA A 175 -39.56 20.04 -14.78
N ASN A 176 -39.79 19.78 -13.48
CA ASN A 176 -40.98 20.16 -12.76
C ASN A 176 -40.75 21.32 -11.76
N GLY A 177 -39.67 22.09 -11.95
CA GLY A 177 -39.34 23.27 -11.15
C GLY A 177 -38.36 23.01 -10.00
N GLY A 178 -37.99 21.75 -9.74
CA GLY A 178 -37.02 21.39 -8.72
C GLY A 178 -35.56 21.57 -9.17
N HIS A 179 -34.62 21.41 -8.23
CA HIS A 179 -33.19 21.45 -8.54
C HIS A 179 -32.58 20.05 -8.71
N SER A 180 -31.45 19.97 -9.42
CA SER A 180 -30.71 18.73 -9.71
C SER A 180 -29.68 18.33 -8.65
N LEU A 181 -29.67 18.98 -7.47
CA LEU A 181 -28.69 18.72 -6.40
C LEU A 181 -28.58 17.24 -5.96
N GLY A 182 -29.62 16.42 -6.14
CA GLY A 182 -29.52 14.99 -5.85
C GLY A 182 -28.59 14.19 -6.76
N ILE A 183 -28.21 14.72 -7.91
CA ILE A 183 -27.32 14.05 -8.89
C ILE A 183 -26.01 14.79 -9.10
N SER A 184 -25.74 15.89 -8.38
CA SER A 184 -24.46 16.59 -8.36
C SER A 184 -23.92 16.63 -6.93
N GLU A 185 -22.72 16.12 -6.73
CA GLU A 185 -22.02 16.15 -5.45
C GLU A 185 -20.86 17.14 -5.54
N GLU A 186 -20.82 18.13 -4.65
CA GLU A 186 -19.71 19.06 -4.58
C GLU A 186 -18.47 18.36 -4.02
N VAL A 187 -17.40 18.35 -4.80
CA VAL A 187 -16.08 17.87 -4.38
C VAL A 187 -15.37 19.03 -3.72
N LYS A 188 -15.06 18.89 -2.43
CA LYS A 188 -14.25 19.87 -1.71
C LYS A 188 -12.87 19.94 -2.36
N ILE A 189 -12.36 21.13 -2.61
CA ILE A 189 -11.00 21.37 -3.10
C ILE A 189 -10.36 22.40 -2.17
N ALA A 190 -9.17 22.11 -1.65
CA ALA A 190 -8.48 22.98 -0.70
C ALA A 190 -7.81 24.18 -1.38
N ASP A 191 -7.37 24.02 -2.64
CA ASP A 191 -6.65 25.04 -3.40
C ASP A 191 -7.09 25.03 -4.87
N PHE A 192 -8.01 25.93 -5.21
CA PHE A 192 -8.51 26.07 -6.58
C PHE A 192 -7.50 26.75 -7.52
N ASP A 193 -6.59 27.60 -7.02
CA ASP A 193 -5.57 28.24 -7.85
C ASP A 193 -4.56 27.21 -8.36
N LYS A 194 -4.18 26.26 -7.50
CA LYS A 194 -3.34 25.12 -7.89
C LYS A 194 -4.07 24.17 -8.84
N LEU A 195 -5.36 23.93 -8.65
CA LEU A 195 -6.19 23.18 -9.60
C LEU A 195 -6.22 23.85 -10.98
N ASP A 196 -6.47 25.15 -11.04
CA ASP A 196 -6.46 25.94 -12.27
C ASP A 196 -5.11 25.87 -12.99
N LYS A 197 -4.01 26.01 -12.24
CA LYS A 197 -2.66 25.89 -12.80
C LYS A 197 -2.46 24.51 -13.46
N ASN A 198 -2.80 23.44 -12.76
CA ASN A 198 -2.68 22.08 -13.29
C ASN A 198 -3.56 21.87 -14.53
N ILE A 199 -4.80 22.37 -14.51
CA ILE A 199 -5.71 22.30 -15.68
C ILE A 199 -5.10 23.04 -16.88
N ASN A 200 -4.55 24.24 -16.67
CA ASN A 200 -3.92 25.02 -17.74
C ASN A 200 -2.67 24.35 -18.31
N GLU A 201 -1.88 23.67 -17.48
CA GLU A 201 -0.69 22.92 -17.91
C GLU A 201 -1.06 21.74 -18.82
N ILE A 202 -2.14 21.02 -18.51
CA ILE A 202 -2.59 19.85 -19.29
C ILE A 202 -3.55 20.20 -20.43
N ASN A 203 -4.13 21.40 -20.41
CA ASN A 203 -5.08 21.90 -21.41
C ASN A 203 -4.64 23.24 -22.02
N PRO A 204 -3.45 23.30 -22.66
CA PRO A 204 -2.94 24.56 -23.22
C PRO A 204 -3.84 25.14 -24.32
N GLN A 205 -4.64 24.29 -24.98
CA GLN A 205 -5.59 24.69 -26.02
C GLN A 205 -6.95 25.15 -25.45
N LYS A 206 -7.14 25.12 -24.13
CA LYS A 206 -8.38 25.51 -23.44
C LYS A 206 -9.62 24.79 -24.00
N ALA A 207 -9.50 23.50 -24.29
CA ALA A 207 -10.64 22.67 -24.68
C ALA A 207 -11.70 22.69 -23.56
N PRO A 208 -13.01 22.75 -23.90
CA PRO A 208 -14.10 22.79 -22.91
C PRO A 208 -14.31 21.44 -22.19
N ARG A 209 -13.64 20.38 -22.65
CA ARG A 209 -13.69 19.03 -22.10
C ARG A 209 -12.30 18.44 -22.10
N LEU A 210 -11.91 17.89 -20.96
CA LEU A 210 -10.67 17.14 -20.78
C LEU A 210 -10.98 15.69 -20.49
N HIS A 211 -10.45 14.80 -21.33
CA HIS A 211 -10.51 13.38 -21.06
C HIS A 211 -9.31 12.99 -20.19
N LEU A 212 -9.55 12.76 -18.91
CA LEU A 212 -8.51 12.42 -17.93
C LEU A 212 -8.58 10.92 -17.64
N SER A 213 -7.42 10.24 -17.63
CA SER A 213 -7.36 8.92 -17.03
C SER A 213 -7.72 9.03 -15.54
N GLY A 214 -8.30 7.99 -14.94
CA GLY A 214 -8.61 8.00 -13.50
C GLY A 214 -7.41 8.38 -12.62
N SER A 215 -6.19 8.07 -13.06
CA SER A 215 -4.94 8.41 -12.39
C SER A 215 -4.59 9.89 -12.51
N GLN A 216 -4.78 10.50 -13.68
CA GLN A 216 -4.62 11.94 -13.87
C GLN A 216 -5.68 12.69 -13.05
N PHE A 217 -6.90 12.18 -13.04
CA PHE A 217 -8.02 12.75 -12.29
C PHE A 217 -7.78 12.67 -10.78
N TYR A 218 -7.51 11.48 -10.24
CA TYR A 218 -7.27 11.25 -8.82
C TYR A 218 -6.15 12.13 -8.29
N GLU A 219 -5.07 12.25 -9.05
CA GLU A 219 -3.92 13.07 -8.69
C GLU A 219 -4.24 14.57 -8.72
N MET A 220 -4.96 15.02 -9.75
CA MET A 220 -5.45 16.38 -9.85
C MET A 220 -6.39 16.74 -8.68
N ILE A 221 -7.20 15.82 -8.16
CA ILE A 221 -8.07 16.09 -7.01
C ILE A 221 -7.31 15.98 -5.68
N SER A 222 -6.49 14.94 -5.52
CA SER A 222 -5.78 14.64 -4.26
C SER A 222 -4.67 15.65 -3.95
N LEU A 223 -3.90 16.08 -4.95
CA LEU A 223 -2.85 17.10 -4.79
C LEU A 223 -3.41 18.49 -4.44
N ASN A 224 -4.70 18.70 -4.69
CA ASN A 224 -5.42 19.92 -4.33
C ASN A 224 -6.27 19.73 -3.07
N GLY A 225 -5.99 18.70 -2.26
CA GLY A 225 -6.59 18.48 -0.94
C GLY A 225 -8.02 17.99 -0.98
N GLY A 226 -8.45 17.32 -2.06
CA GLY A 226 -9.87 17.07 -2.33
C GLY A 226 -10.54 15.87 -1.66
N TYR A 227 -10.01 15.34 -0.55
CA TYR A 227 -10.67 14.26 0.20
C TYR A 227 -10.56 14.47 1.71
N ASP A 228 -11.71 14.44 2.38
CA ASP A 228 -11.80 14.06 3.80
C ASP A 228 -11.59 12.54 3.87
N GLN A 229 -10.63 12.08 4.67
CA GLN A 229 -10.35 10.66 4.90
C GLN A 229 -11.43 10.02 5.80
N ASP A 230 -12.67 9.93 5.32
CA ASP A 230 -13.69 9.14 6.00
C ASP A 230 -13.51 7.65 5.69
N ILE A 231 -13.38 6.84 6.74
CA ILE A 231 -13.07 5.40 6.76
C ILE A 231 -14.03 4.55 5.88
N GLU A 232 -15.24 5.04 5.59
CA GLU A 232 -16.21 4.34 4.72
C GLU A 232 -15.83 4.42 3.22
N SER A 233 -15.13 5.48 2.78
CA SER A 233 -14.61 5.61 1.41
C SER A 233 -13.57 4.53 1.10
N ASP A 234 -12.72 4.21 2.07
CA ASP A 234 -11.68 3.18 1.95
C ASP A 234 -12.29 1.79 1.72
N TYR A 235 -13.40 1.44 2.37
CA TYR A 235 -14.03 0.14 2.19
C TYR A 235 -14.66 -0.04 0.79
N PHE A 236 -15.33 1.02 0.29
CA PHE A 236 -15.95 1.00 -1.05
C PHE A 236 -14.88 0.98 -2.15
N MET A 237 -13.82 1.79 -2.02
CA MET A 237 -12.68 1.77 -2.94
C MET A 237 -11.95 0.42 -2.90
N GLN A 238 -11.82 -0.21 -1.72
CA GLN A 238 -11.22 -1.54 -1.59
C GLN A 238 -12.08 -2.64 -2.25
N THR A 239 -13.41 -2.59 -2.12
CA THR A 239 -14.30 -3.57 -2.78
C THR A 239 -14.40 -3.35 -4.28
N GLU A 240 -14.44 -2.10 -4.74
CA GLU A 240 -14.38 -1.76 -6.16
C GLU A 240 -13.02 -2.14 -6.77
N PHE A 241 -11.92 -1.89 -6.08
CA PHE A 241 -10.57 -2.34 -6.45
C PHE A 241 -10.49 -3.87 -6.56
N LEU A 242 -11.03 -4.59 -5.57
CA LEU A 242 -11.08 -6.06 -5.58
C LEU A 242 -11.91 -6.58 -6.75
N CYS A 243 -13.13 -6.08 -6.96
CA CYS A 243 -13.99 -6.48 -8.07
C CYS A 243 -13.34 -6.14 -9.42
N ASN A 244 -12.78 -4.95 -9.57
CA ASN A 244 -12.13 -4.53 -10.79
C ASN A 244 -10.87 -5.35 -11.09
N ALA A 245 -10.03 -5.67 -10.09
CA ALA A 245 -8.87 -6.53 -10.28
C ALA A 245 -9.25 -8.01 -10.53
N LEU A 246 -10.39 -8.47 -10.00
CA LEU A 246 -10.89 -9.84 -10.20
C LEU A 246 -11.50 -10.05 -11.59
N PHE A 247 -12.19 -9.05 -12.14
CA PHE A 247 -12.97 -9.20 -13.37
C PHE A 247 -12.43 -8.42 -14.59
N PHE A 248 -11.50 -7.47 -14.41
CA PHE A 248 -11.00 -6.61 -15.49
C PHE A 248 -9.49 -6.33 -15.40
N ALA A 249 -8.82 -6.28 -16.55
CA ALA A 249 -7.45 -5.78 -16.63
C ALA A 249 -7.46 -4.25 -16.60
N ASN A 250 -7.04 -3.65 -15.48
CA ASN A 250 -6.93 -2.21 -15.33
C ASN A 250 -5.50 -1.76 -15.56
N LYS A 251 -5.30 -0.53 -16.05
CA LYS A 251 -3.95 0.04 -16.05
C LYS A 251 -3.50 0.21 -14.59
N GLY A 252 -2.29 -0.23 -14.28
CA GLY A 252 -1.64 -0.03 -13.00
C GLY A 252 -0.54 1.04 -13.11
N LYS A 253 -0.24 1.69 -12.00
CA LYS A 253 1.00 2.45 -11.84
C LYS A 253 1.58 2.22 -10.45
N LEU A 254 2.91 2.23 -10.36
CA LEU A 254 3.58 2.31 -9.07
C LEU A 254 3.40 3.74 -8.53
N MET A 255 3.03 3.92 -7.28
CA MET A 255 2.89 5.25 -6.66
C MET A 255 3.59 5.30 -5.31
N ASP A 256 3.91 6.51 -4.88
CA ASP A 256 4.40 6.78 -3.55
C ASP A 256 3.33 6.53 -2.49
N GLU A 257 3.73 5.84 -1.43
CA GLU A 257 2.91 5.55 -0.25
C GLU A 257 3.08 6.59 0.85
N GLY A 258 4.12 7.42 0.79
CA GLY A 258 4.59 8.29 1.84
C GLY A 258 5.21 7.52 3.02
N ILE A 259 6.32 8.04 3.55
CA ILE A 259 7.09 7.41 4.64
C ILE A 259 6.63 7.82 6.05
N SER A 260 5.69 8.76 6.16
CA SER A 260 5.13 9.25 7.43
C SER A 260 3.68 9.70 7.29
N ARG A 261 2.98 9.79 8.44
CA ARG A 261 1.63 10.36 8.57
C ARG A 261 1.63 11.44 9.67
N ASN A 262 0.81 12.48 9.48
CA ASN A 262 0.70 13.58 10.45
C ASN A 262 -0.04 13.15 11.72
N GLU A 263 -1.01 12.26 11.57
CA GLU A 263 -1.80 11.74 12.67
C GLU A 263 -1.32 10.36 13.10
N ARG A 264 -1.48 10.07 14.39
CA ARG A 264 -1.18 8.75 14.94
C ARG A 264 -2.27 7.78 14.48
N GLN A 265 -2.04 7.17 13.33
CA GLN A 265 -2.85 6.07 12.84
C GLN A 265 -2.15 4.75 13.15
N TRP A 266 -2.95 3.82 13.64
CA TRP A 266 -2.55 2.46 13.99
C TRP A 266 -3.00 1.54 12.88
N SER A 267 -2.08 1.02 12.08
CA SER A 267 -2.42 0.12 10.97
C SER A 267 -1.70 -1.21 11.13
N LYS A 268 -2.45 -2.28 11.37
CA LYS A 268 -1.88 -3.64 11.37
C LYS A 268 -1.46 -4.00 9.95
N ILE A 269 -0.26 -4.54 9.81
CA ILE A 269 0.26 -5.05 8.54
C ILE A 269 0.86 -6.45 8.74
N SER A 270 0.82 -7.26 7.69
CA SER A 270 1.72 -8.40 7.57
C SER A 270 2.91 -8.04 6.67
N TYR A 271 4.06 -8.68 6.87
CA TYR A 271 5.29 -8.38 6.12
C TYR A 271 6.25 -9.57 6.02
N GLN A 272 7.22 -9.42 5.13
CA GLN A 272 8.46 -10.18 5.06
C GLN A 272 9.58 -9.23 4.64
N ALA A 273 10.68 -9.18 5.39
CA ALA A 273 11.80 -8.28 5.14
C ALA A 273 13.11 -9.02 4.92
N TYR A 274 13.98 -8.42 4.12
CA TYR A 274 15.28 -8.93 3.71
C TYR A 274 16.35 -7.84 3.83
N ASP A 275 17.55 -8.24 4.21
CA ASP A 275 18.74 -7.41 4.17
C ASP A 275 19.08 -7.06 2.74
N ILE A 276 19.48 -5.81 2.54
CA ILE A 276 20.06 -5.33 1.30
C ILE A 276 21.30 -4.50 1.61
N THR A 277 22.17 -4.35 0.63
CA THR A 277 23.30 -3.41 0.70
C THR A 277 22.84 -2.00 0.36
N TYR A 278 23.69 -1.01 0.67
CA TYR A 278 23.49 0.35 0.19
C TYR A 278 23.40 0.42 -1.35
N ASP A 279 24.24 -0.35 -2.06
CA ASP A 279 24.23 -0.36 -3.53
C ASP A 279 22.89 -0.90 -4.09
N GLN A 280 22.34 -1.95 -3.47
CA GLN A 280 21.02 -2.47 -3.82
C GLN A 280 19.90 -1.44 -3.55
N TYR A 281 20.02 -0.66 -2.48
CA TYR A 281 19.09 0.45 -2.24
C TYR A 281 19.18 1.52 -3.35
N VAL A 282 20.38 1.90 -3.79
CA VAL A 282 20.56 2.84 -4.91
C VAL A 282 20.04 2.26 -6.22
N GLU A 283 20.26 0.98 -6.48
CA GLU A 283 19.70 0.24 -7.63
C GLU A 283 18.17 0.33 -7.66
N PHE A 284 17.52 0.07 -6.52
CA PHE A 284 16.07 0.21 -6.38
C PHE A 284 15.60 1.64 -6.66
N LEU A 285 16.30 2.66 -6.15
CA LEU A 285 15.96 4.06 -6.45
C LEU A 285 16.04 4.37 -7.95
N ARG A 286 17.03 3.82 -8.67
CA ARG A 286 17.12 4.01 -10.12
C ARG A 286 15.97 3.34 -10.86
N VAL A 287 15.50 2.17 -10.39
CA VAL A 287 14.28 1.54 -10.91
C VAL A 287 13.09 2.48 -10.72
N LEU A 288 12.94 3.08 -9.53
CA LEU A 288 11.89 4.05 -9.28
C LEU A 288 11.99 5.25 -10.22
N GLU A 289 13.13 5.91 -10.32
CA GLU A 289 13.34 7.07 -11.21
C GLU A 289 13.06 6.74 -12.69
N ALA A 290 13.42 5.54 -13.14
CA ALA A 290 13.14 5.07 -14.51
C ALA A 290 11.63 4.81 -14.77
N THR A 291 10.82 4.69 -13.72
CA THR A 291 9.36 4.56 -13.78
C THR A 291 8.62 5.85 -13.40
N GLN A 292 9.33 6.90 -12.99
CA GLN A 292 8.73 8.18 -12.68
C GLN A 292 8.14 8.84 -13.93
N SER A 293 7.14 9.69 -13.69
CA SER A 293 6.59 10.59 -14.69
C SER A 293 6.42 11.97 -14.07
N LEU A 294 6.07 12.98 -14.88
CA LEU A 294 5.72 14.32 -14.37
C LEU A 294 4.64 14.27 -13.26
N TYR A 295 3.79 13.25 -13.33
CA TYR A 295 2.64 13.00 -12.45
C TYR A 295 2.85 11.80 -11.51
N ASN A 296 4.10 11.37 -11.34
CA ASN A 296 4.40 10.25 -10.47
C ASN A 296 5.84 10.36 -10.00
N GLN A 297 6.05 11.27 -9.05
CA GLN A 297 7.32 11.42 -8.36
C GLN A 297 7.24 10.62 -7.06
N PHE A 298 8.34 9.95 -6.73
CA PHE A 298 8.47 9.21 -5.49
C PHE A 298 9.21 10.07 -4.49
N GLU A 299 8.52 10.56 -3.45
CA GLU A 299 9.14 11.29 -2.37
C GLU A 299 9.83 10.29 -1.43
N CYS A 300 11.13 10.16 -1.59
CA CYS A 300 11.94 9.26 -0.80
C CYS A 300 13.26 9.92 -0.45
N TYR A 301 13.98 9.31 0.50
CA TYR A 301 15.37 9.66 0.72
C TYR A 301 16.20 9.23 -0.49
N LYS A 302 17.11 10.10 -0.92
CA LYS A 302 18.02 9.84 -2.05
C LYS A 302 19.42 10.35 -1.72
N PRO A 303 20.49 9.74 -2.27
CA PRO A 303 21.86 10.21 -2.07
C PRO A 303 22.04 11.67 -2.50
N TYR A 304 22.48 12.53 -1.59
CA TYR A 304 22.75 13.94 -1.86
C TYR A 304 24.25 14.24 -1.84
N LYS A 305 24.97 13.70 -0.86
CA LYS A 305 26.43 13.82 -0.74
C LYS A 305 26.98 12.47 -0.32
N THR A 306 27.97 11.96 -1.04
CA THR A 306 28.58 10.66 -0.78
C THR A 306 30.07 10.85 -0.55
N ASP A 307 30.60 10.20 0.48
CA ASP A 307 32.03 9.96 0.67
C ASP A 307 32.29 8.43 0.62
N ASP A 308 33.49 7.97 0.98
CA ASP A 308 33.86 6.55 0.86
C ASP A 308 33.10 5.63 1.81
N GLU A 309 32.63 6.12 2.97
CA GLU A 309 32.02 5.29 4.01
C GLU A 309 30.61 5.73 4.39
N GLU A 310 30.33 7.02 4.33
CA GLU A 310 29.05 7.63 4.66
C GLU A 310 28.38 8.24 3.42
N VAL A 311 27.07 8.40 3.55
CA VAL A 311 26.24 9.12 2.60
C VAL A 311 25.21 9.94 3.36
N THR A 312 25.11 11.20 2.97
CA THR A 312 24.00 12.08 3.35
C THR A 312 22.84 11.84 2.39
N LEU A 313 21.73 11.33 2.90
CA LEU A 313 20.48 11.14 2.19
C LEU A 313 19.56 12.34 2.43
N ARG A 314 18.97 12.86 1.36
CA ARG A 314 17.99 13.96 1.41
C ARG A 314 16.64 13.48 0.92
N PHE A 315 15.57 13.87 1.62
CA PHE A 315 14.21 13.56 1.21
C PHE A 315 13.75 14.46 0.05
N GLY A 316 13.17 13.88 -0.99
CA GLY A 316 12.53 14.63 -2.08
C GLY A 316 12.10 13.80 -3.29
N GLY A 317 11.31 14.40 -4.18
CA GLY A 317 10.73 13.72 -5.35
C GLY A 317 11.57 13.78 -6.63
N LYS A 318 12.49 14.75 -6.76
CA LYS A 318 13.22 15.04 -8.00
C LYS A 318 14.14 13.90 -8.43
N ASN A 319 14.23 13.65 -9.73
CA ASN A 319 15.24 12.76 -10.29
C ASN A 319 16.64 13.35 -10.09
N ILE A 320 17.51 12.59 -9.44
CA ILE A 320 18.89 13.02 -9.16
C ILE A 320 19.94 11.95 -9.50
N LEU A 321 19.52 10.71 -9.77
CA LEU A 321 20.44 9.63 -10.07
C LEU A 321 20.69 9.52 -11.59
N PRO A 322 21.89 9.10 -12.01
CA PRO A 322 22.14 8.79 -13.40
C PRO A 322 21.26 7.61 -13.86
N PRO A 323 20.90 7.53 -15.15
CA PRO A 323 20.15 6.40 -15.70
C PRO A 323 20.86 5.06 -15.45
N LEU A 324 20.08 3.98 -15.30
CA LEU A 324 20.62 2.62 -15.24
C LEU A 324 21.38 2.29 -16.54
N ASP A 325 22.50 1.58 -16.40
CA ASP A 325 23.11 0.89 -17.52
C ASP A 325 22.17 -0.24 -17.97
N VAL A 326 22.03 -0.43 -19.29
CA VAL A 326 20.99 -1.26 -19.93
C VAL A 326 21.10 -2.74 -19.52
N ASN A 327 22.22 -3.16 -18.92
CA ASN A 327 22.53 -4.55 -18.62
C ASN A 327 22.31 -4.98 -17.16
N SER A 328 22.07 -4.08 -16.19
CA SER A 328 22.11 -4.47 -14.77
C SER A 328 20.76 -4.90 -14.19
N ILE A 329 19.65 -4.30 -14.63
CA ILE A 329 18.29 -4.61 -14.15
C ILE A 329 17.32 -4.52 -15.33
N ASP A 330 16.48 -5.55 -15.52
CA ASP A 330 15.42 -5.53 -16.53
C ASP A 330 14.25 -4.64 -16.09
N VAL A 331 14.46 -3.33 -16.24
CA VAL A 331 13.46 -2.29 -15.96
C VAL A 331 12.19 -2.52 -16.79
N ASN A 332 12.29 -3.14 -17.98
CA ASN A 332 11.13 -3.42 -18.82
C ASN A 332 10.24 -4.49 -18.19
N LYS A 333 10.83 -5.54 -17.61
CA LYS A 333 10.09 -6.54 -16.82
C LYS A 333 9.39 -5.91 -15.63
N ILE A 334 10.06 -5.00 -14.90
CA ILE A 334 9.43 -4.28 -13.78
C ILE A 334 8.29 -3.39 -14.28
N LYS A 335 8.51 -2.61 -15.33
CA LYS A 335 7.48 -1.78 -15.98
C LYS A 335 6.25 -2.60 -16.37
N ALA A 336 6.45 -3.74 -17.02
CA ALA A 336 5.36 -4.65 -17.39
C ALA A 336 4.62 -5.19 -16.15
N SER A 337 5.36 -5.50 -15.07
CA SER A 337 4.74 -5.94 -13.82
C SER A 337 3.90 -4.84 -13.16
N VAL A 338 4.24 -3.56 -13.31
CA VAL A 338 3.50 -2.45 -12.68
C VAL A 338 2.42 -1.84 -13.55
N SER A 339 2.49 -2.00 -14.88
CA SER A 339 1.64 -1.29 -15.85
C SER A 339 0.19 -1.77 -15.92
N GLU A 340 -0.11 -2.98 -15.44
CA GLU A 340 -1.45 -3.59 -15.51
C GLU A 340 -1.81 -4.25 -14.20
N LEU A 341 -3.06 -4.16 -13.75
CA LEU A 341 -3.58 -4.78 -12.54
C LEU A 341 -4.72 -5.74 -12.90
N HIS A 342 -4.54 -7.02 -12.62
CA HIS A 342 -5.55 -8.09 -12.73
C HIS A 342 -5.17 -9.27 -11.83
N VAL A 343 -5.98 -10.35 -11.77
CA VAL A 343 -5.73 -11.53 -10.91
C VAL A 343 -4.35 -12.16 -11.10
N GLY A 344 -3.86 -12.18 -12.34
CA GLY A 344 -2.52 -12.68 -12.69
C GLY A 344 -1.40 -11.66 -12.52
N ASN A 345 -1.70 -10.41 -12.16
CA ASN A 345 -0.74 -9.33 -11.96
C ASN A 345 -1.25 -8.31 -10.93
N THR A 346 -1.35 -8.74 -9.67
CA THR A 346 -1.80 -7.89 -8.55
C THR A 346 -0.68 -6.98 -8.03
N CYS A 347 -0.96 -6.14 -7.03
CA CYS A 347 0.10 -5.38 -6.34
C CYS A 347 1.09 -6.29 -5.58
N ARG A 348 0.67 -7.51 -5.17
CA ARG A 348 1.57 -8.54 -4.62
C ARG A 348 2.63 -8.96 -5.64
N HIS A 349 2.23 -9.20 -6.89
CA HIS A 349 3.14 -9.64 -7.95
C HIS A 349 4.20 -8.58 -8.25
N SER A 350 3.79 -7.32 -8.33
CA SER A 350 4.72 -6.21 -8.57
C SER A 350 5.66 -5.97 -7.39
N ALA A 351 5.16 -6.11 -6.15
CA ALA A 351 6.01 -6.02 -4.97
C ALA A 351 7.05 -7.16 -4.93
N ILE A 352 6.67 -8.39 -5.28
CA ILE A 352 7.63 -9.50 -5.45
C ILE A 352 8.66 -9.17 -6.54
N ALA A 353 8.22 -8.74 -7.73
CA ALA A 353 9.11 -8.40 -8.83
C ALA A 353 10.13 -7.30 -8.46
N LEU A 354 9.71 -6.28 -7.71
CA LEU A 354 10.59 -5.23 -7.21
C LEU A 354 11.63 -5.76 -6.21
N ILE A 355 11.23 -6.65 -5.29
CA ILE A 355 12.16 -7.26 -4.34
C ILE A 355 13.14 -8.16 -5.04
N GLU A 356 12.66 -9.06 -5.91
CA GLU A 356 13.53 -10.00 -6.63
C GLU A 356 14.55 -9.30 -7.51
N ALA A 357 14.16 -8.20 -8.16
CA ALA A 357 15.06 -7.37 -8.95
C ALA A 357 16.10 -6.61 -8.10
N THR A 358 15.79 -6.32 -6.84
CA THR A 358 16.71 -5.62 -5.92
C THR A 358 17.67 -6.59 -5.24
N GLN A 359 17.16 -7.75 -4.81
CA GLN A 359 17.95 -8.74 -4.09
C GLN A 359 18.71 -9.71 -5.02
N HIS A 360 18.42 -9.69 -6.33
CA HIS A 360 18.97 -10.60 -7.34
C HIS A 360 18.72 -12.09 -7.06
N ALA A 361 17.61 -12.40 -6.39
CA ALA A 361 17.22 -13.74 -5.96
C ALA A 361 15.70 -13.84 -5.84
N PRO A 362 15.10 -15.05 -5.86
CA PRO A 362 13.69 -15.22 -5.58
C PRO A 362 13.34 -14.89 -4.12
N VAL A 363 12.12 -14.42 -3.88
CA VAL A 363 11.59 -14.26 -2.51
C VAL A 363 11.44 -15.62 -1.82
N SER A 364 11.30 -15.59 -0.50
CA SER A 364 11.03 -16.79 0.32
C SER A 364 9.81 -17.56 -0.19
N SER A 365 9.86 -18.89 -0.10
CA SER A 365 8.70 -19.74 -0.39
C SER A 365 7.51 -19.52 0.55
N LEU A 366 7.74 -18.86 1.71
CA LEU A 366 6.67 -18.42 2.59
C LEU A 366 5.92 -17.19 2.06
N VAL A 367 6.49 -16.45 1.10
CA VAL A 367 5.82 -15.32 0.44
C VAL A 367 4.97 -15.85 -0.69
N SER A 368 3.67 -16.00 -0.44
CA SER A 368 2.73 -16.38 -1.47
C SER A 368 2.50 -15.24 -2.48
N SER A 369 2.50 -15.56 -3.77
CA SER A 369 1.99 -14.66 -4.82
C SER A 369 0.47 -14.51 -4.77
N THR A 370 -0.23 -15.42 -4.08
CA THR A 370 -1.67 -15.35 -3.87
C THR A 370 -2.00 -14.15 -3.00
N PHE A 371 -2.67 -13.18 -3.61
CA PHE A 371 -2.96 -11.88 -3.02
C PHE A 371 -3.77 -11.90 -1.72
N PHE A 372 -4.64 -12.90 -1.53
CA PHE A 372 -5.48 -13.04 -0.34
C PHE A 372 -4.74 -13.61 0.87
N MET A 373 -3.56 -14.18 0.67
CA MET A 373 -2.76 -14.71 1.76
C MET A 373 -2.02 -13.58 2.46
N GLU A 374 -2.05 -13.62 3.80
CA GLU A 374 -1.19 -12.78 4.63
C GLU A 374 0.27 -13.18 4.46
N LEU A 375 1.15 -12.22 4.70
CA LEU A 375 2.59 -12.48 4.76
C LEU A 375 2.96 -13.12 6.11
N PRO A 376 4.13 -13.76 6.22
CA PRO A 376 4.43 -14.64 7.35
C PRO A 376 4.54 -13.92 8.70
N TYR A 377 4.96 -12.65 8.71
CA TYR A 377 5.16 -11.89 9.95
C TYR A 377 4.15 -10.77 10.07
N GLU A 378 3.91 -10.30 11.29
CA GLU A 378 2.98 -9.20 11.57
C GLU A 378 3.67 -8.10 12.34
N THR A 379 3.32 -6.86 12.05
CA THR A 379 3.67 -5.69 12.86
C THR A 379 2.54 -4.66 12.78
N GLN A 380 2.78 -3.49 13.34
CA GLN A 380 1.88 -2.37 13.30
C GLN A 380 2.64 -1.14 12.84
N LEU A 381 1.99 -0.34 11.99
CA LEU A 381 2.48 0.98 11.63
C LEU A 381 1.96 2.00 12.65
N GLU A 382 2.88 2.82 13.16
CA GLU A 382 2.65 4.02 13.94
C GLU A 382 3.17 5.22 13.16
N PHE A 383 2.32 6.19 12.87
CA PHE A 383 2.67 7.34 12.01
C PHE A 383 3.23 6.92 10.64
N GLY A 384 2.82 5.75 10.13
CA GLY A 384 3.29 5.19 8.86
C GLY A 384 4.62 4.42 8.91
N LYS A 385 5.22 4.24 10.11
CA LYS A 385 6.47 3.49 10.32
C LYS A 385 6.24 2.25 11.20
N PRO A 386 6.98 1.15 11.04
CA PRO A 386 6.88 0.01 11.96
C PRO A 386 7.05 0.43 13.43
N SER A 387 6.20 -0.10 14.31
CA SER A 387 6.22 0.20 15.74
C SER A 387 7.54 -0.22 16.37
N GLU A 388 8.11 0.65 17.21
CA GLU A 388 9.33 0.34 17.97
C GLU A 388 9.08 -0.67 19.11
N SER A 389 7.81 -0.88 19.46
CA SER A 389 7.39 -1.81 20.53
C SER A 389 7.25 -3.25 20.06
N ILE A 390 7.20 -3.47 18.73
CA ILE A 390 7.05 -4.79 18.11
C ILE A 390 8.34 -5.09 17.32
N PRO A 391 8.99 -6.25 17.53
CA PRO A 391 10.16 -6.61 16.74
C PRO A 391 9.86 -6.64 15.23
N PHE A 392 10.69 -5.95 14.46
CA PHE A 392 10.71 -5.97 13.00
C PHE A 392 11.88 -6.84 12.52
N TYR A 393 11.59 -8.07 12.13
CA TYR A 393 12.60 -9.05 11.74
C TYR A 393 12.99 -8.90 10.27
N VAL A 394 14.30 -8.75 10.04
CA VAL A 394 14.89 -8.68 8.70
C VAL A 394 15.76 -9.91 8.48
N LEU A 395 15.38 -10.76 7.52
CA LEU A 395 16.17 -11.93 7.14
C LEU A 395 17.45 -11.49 6.41
N PRO A 396 18.55 -12.26 6.49
CA PRO A 396 19.67 -12.06 5.57
C PRO A 396 19.21 -12.33 4.12
N PRO A 397 20.05 -12.05 3.10
CA PRO A 397 19.70 -12.42 1.73
C PRO A 397 19.49 -13.93 1.63
N PRO A 398 18.57 -14.41 0.78
CA PRO A 398 18.26 -15.84 0.69
C PRO A 398 19.45 -16.63 0.12
N PRO A 399 19.56 -17.95 0.40
CA PRO A 399 20.65 -18.79 -0.13
C PRO A 399 20.79 -18.74 -1.66
N ALA A 400 19.70 -18.48 -2.39
CA ALA A 400 19.71 -18.35 -3.84
C ALA A 400 20.40 -17.07 -4.36
N ALA A 401 20.65 -16.09 -3.49
CA ALA A 401 21.43 -14.89 -3.83
C ALA A 401 22.94 -15.16 -3.93
N PHE A 402 23.40 -16.33 -3.47
CA PHE A 402 24.80 -16.71 -3.45
C PHE A 402 25.06 -17.87 -4.42
N PHE A 403 26.15 -17.76 -5.16
CA PHE A 403 26.66 -18.90 -5.92
C PHE A 403 27.52 -19.76 -4.99
N GLU A 404 26.96 -20.88 -4.53
CA GLU A 404 27.69 -21.90 -3.78
C GLU A 404 27.76 -23.18 -4.60
N SER A 405 28.98 -23.54 -5.02
CA SER A 405 29.25 -24.75 -5.81
C SER A 405 29.22 -26.02 -4.96
N ASP A 406 29.54 -25.91 -3.66
CA ASP A 406 29.54 -27.05 -2.75
C ASP A 406 28.11 -27.37 -2.28
N LYS A 407 27.62 -28.56 -2.65
CA LYS A 407 26.26 -29.00 -2.32
C LYS A 407 26.03 -29.12 -0.80
N THR A 408 27.04 -29.49 -0.03
CA THR A 408 26.98 -29.63 1.43
C THR A 408 26.82 -28.25 2.07
N LYS A 409 27.67 -27.29 1.70
CA LYS A 409 27.55 -25.91 2.19
C LYS A 409 26.20 -25.30 1.83
N LYS A 410 25.75 -25.48 0.58
CA LYS A 410 24.43 -25.03 0.13
C LYS A 410 23.30 -25.61 0.97
N ASN A 411 23.36 -26.90 1.33
CA ASN A 411 22.36 -27.54 2.18
C ASN A 411 22.34 -26.92 3.59
N ILE A 412 23.52 -26.67 4.16
CA ILE A 412 23.66 -26.09 5.51
C ILE A 412 23.08 -24.68 5.56
N ILE A 413 23.49 -23.79 4.65
CA ILE A 413 22.97 -22.42 4.62
C ILE A 413 21.45 -22.41 4.38
N THR A 414 20.92 -23.36 3.59
CA THR A 414 19.48 -23.52 3.37
C THR A 414 18.77 -23.91 4.66
N LYS A 415 19.30 -24.89 5.40
CA LYS A 415 18.75 -25.33 6.70
C LYS A 415 18.76 -24.22 7.74
N LEU A 416 19.86 -23.47 7.86
CA LEU A 416 19.98 -22.33 8.77
C LEU A 416 18.96 -21.25 8.42
N TYR A 417 18.83 -20.91 7.14
CA TYR A 417 17.88 -19.92 6.65
C TYR A 417 16.42 -20.33 6.95
N GLN A 418 16.01 -21.54 6.57
CA GLN A 418 14.68 -22.07 6.86
C GLN A 418 14.37 -22.09 8.36
N ARG A 419 15.39 -22.30 9.20
CA ARG A 419 15.21 -22.26 10.65
C ARG A 419 14.95 -20.86 11.16
N MET A 420 15.67 -19.86 10.65
CA MET A 420 15.40 -18.45 10.95
C MET A 420 13.98 -18.07 10.52
N GLU A 421 13.54 -18.47 9.33
CA GLU A 421 12.19 -18.16 8.86
C GLU A 421 11.09 -18.77 9.74
N ASN A 422 11.17 -20.07 9.98
CA ASN A 422 10.13 -20.81 10.69
C ASN A 422 10.10 -20.49 12.19
N MET A 423 11.22 -20.03 12.77
CA MET A 423 11.23 -19.74 14.21
C MET A 423 10.38 -18.54 14.57
N LEU A 424 10.26 -17.57 13.65
CA LEU A 424 9.53 -16.33 13.84
C LEU A 424 8.01 -16.56 13.83
N LEU A 425 7.54 -17.65 13.23
CA LEU A 425 6.11 -18.03 13.22
C LEU A 425 5.59 -18.55 14.57
N LEU A 426 6.49 -18.91 15.49
CA LEU A 426 6.12 -19.59 16.74
C LEU A 426 5.92 -18.61 17.90
N GLU A 427 6.91 -17.76 18.15
CA GLU A 427 6.90 -16.79 19.26
C GLU A 427 7.70 -15.52 18.87
N PRO A 428 7.19 -14.70 17.94
CA PRO A 428 7.91 -13.57 17.39
C PRO A 428 8.22 -12.49 18.45
N ASN A 429 7.44 -12.39 19.53
CA ASN A 429 7.66 -11.34 20.54
C ASN A 429 8.61 -11.78 21.67
N SER A 430 9.03 -13.05 21.70
CA SER A 430 9.90 -13.58 22.76
C SER A 430 11.32 -13.04 22.61
N SER A 431 11.89 -12.52 23.69
CA SER A 431 13.30 -12.08 23.71
C SER A 431 14.27 -13.24 23.42
N TYR A 432 13.90 -14.47 23.75
CA TYR A 432 14.66 -15.66 23.39
C TYR A 432 14.63 -15.96 21.89
N THR A 433 13.49 -15.74 21.22
CA THR A 433 13.40 -15.84 19.75
C THR A 433 14.31 -14.80 19.11
N GLN A 434 14.25 -13.54 19.56
CA GLN A 434 15.10 -12.45 19.06
C GLN A 434 16.59 -12.78 19.17
N LYS A 435 17.05 -13.21 20.36
CA LYS A 435 18.47 -13.58 20.59
C LYS A 435 18.91 -14.75 19.71
N LYS A 436 18.08 -15.78 19.57
CA LYS A 436 18.40 -16.93 18.72
C LYS A 436 18.41 -16.57 17.24
N PHE A 437 17.47 -15.74 16.81
CA PHE A 437 17.40 -15.24 15.44
C PHE A 437 18.69 -14.49 15.09
N LEU A 438 19.10 -13.53 15.92
CA LEU A 438 20.35 -12.78 15.72
C LEU A 438 21.57 -13.69 15.68
N LYS A 439 21.70 -14.65 16.61
CA LYS A 439 22.82 -15.60 16.61
C LYS A 439 22.87 -16.49 15.36
N LEU A 440 21.72 -16.97 14.89
CA LEU A 440 21.66 -17.75 13.65
C LEU A 440 21.97 -16.89 12.42
N LYS A 441 21.54 -15.62 12.42
CA LYS A 441 21.83 -14.66 11.36
C LYS A 441 23.32 -14.35 11.28
N GLU A 442 23.97 -14.14 12.43
CA GLU A 442 25.43 -13.99 12.54
C GLU A 442 26.14 -15.21 11.93
N LEU A 443 25.80 -16.43 12.37
CA LEU A 443 26.41 -17.65 11.82
C LEU A 443 26.17 -17.77 10.31
N TYR A 444 24.95 -17.50 9.85
CA TYR A 444 24.61 -17.57 8.43
C TYR A 444 25.52 -16.64 7.63
N LEU A 445 25.58 -15.36 8.01
CA LEU A 445 26.39 -14.34 7.35
C LEU A 445 27.90 -14.66 7.43
N ASP A 446 28.36 -15.27 8.52
CA ASP A 446 29.74 -15.73 8.66
C ASP A 446 30.12 -16.83 7.66
N ILE A 447 29.16 -17.68 7.27
CA ILE A 447 29.39 -18.76 6.30
C ILE A 447 29.41 -18.24 4.87
N ILE A 448 28.51 -17.30 4.52
CA ILE A 448 28.34 -16.80 3.15
C ILE A 448 29.14 -15.52 2.85
N GLY A 449 29.82 -14.93 3.85
CA GLY A 449 30.49 -13.65 3.74
C GLY A 449 31.68 -13.66 2.75
N PRO A 450 32.03 -12.49 2.18
CA PRO A 450 33.01 -12.36 1.09
C PRO A 450 34.44 -12.79 1.46
N SER A 451 34.75 -12.94 2.75
CA SER A 451 36.10 -13.25 3.25
C SER A 451 36.34 -14.74 3.52
N LYS A 452 35.37 -15.64 3.31
CA LYS A 452 35.42 -17.00 3.90
C LYS A 452 35.04 -18.11 2.91
N ASN A 453 35.99 -18.52 2.08
CA ASN A 453 35.95 -19.78 1.33
C ASN A 453 36.49 -20.92 2.22
N PHE A 454 35.72 -21.33 3.22
CA PHE A 454 36.13 -22.40 4.13
C PHE A 454 36.30 -23.74 3.39
N SER A 455 37.29 -24.55 3.75
CA SER A 455 37.20 -25.99 3.53
C SER A 455 36.06 -26.60 4.40
N LEU A 456 35.66 -27.84 4.15
CA LEU A 456 34.63 -28.49 4.99
C LEU A 456 35.12 -28.65 6.45
N ASP A 457 36.41 -28.92 6.66
CA ASP A 457 37.05 -28.99 7.98
C ASP A 457 37.05 -27.66 8.74
N GLU A 458 37.40 -26.58 8.04
CA GLU A 458 37.40 -25.23 8.62
C GLU A 458 35.98 -24.80 8.97
N LEU A 459 35.01 -25.13 8.12
CA LEU A 459 33.60 -24.85 8.37
C LEU A 459 33.08 -25.63 9.58
N LEU A 460 33.41 -26.93 9.69
CA LEU A 460 33.07 -27.76 10.85
C LEU A 460 33.65 -27.16 12.14
N THR A 461 34.94 -26.84 12.13
CA THR A 461 35.63 -26.22 13.27
C THR A 461 34.99 -24.88 13.65
N SER A 462 34.68 -24.04 12.67
CA SER A 462 34.01 -22.75 12.88
C SER A 462 32.63 -22.93 13.53
N ILE A 463 31.82 -23.89 13.06
CA ILE A 463 30.49 -24.16 13.61
C ILE A 463 30.59 -24.72 15.04
N GLN A 464 31.55 -25.59 15.33
CA GLN A 464 31.78 -26.14 16.67
C GLN A 464 32.18 -25.07 17.68
N ASN A 465 33.10 -24.17 17.29
CA ASN A 465 33.50 -23.04 18.11
C ASN A 465 32.31 -22.12 18.38
N TRP A 466 31.61 -21.70 17.33
CA TRP A 466 30.41 -20.85 17.45
C TRP A 466 29.31 -21.49 18.31
N LYS A 467 29.08 -22.80 18.17
CA LYS A 467 28.09 -23.56 18.96
C LYS A 467 28.45 -23.54 20.44
N THR A 468 29.74 -23.66 20.77
CA THR A 468 30.25 -23.61 22.14
C THR A 468 30.05 -22.24 22.75
N GLU A 469 30.42 -21.18 22.02
CA GLU A 469 30.25 -19.79 22.46
C GLU A 469 28.76 -19.41 22.63
N SER A 470 27.89 -19.91 21.74
CA SER A 470 26.47 -19.57 21.70
C SER A 470 25.59 -20.52 22.53
N LYS A 471 26.18 -21.51 23.22
CA LYS A 471 25.48 -22.64 23.84
C LYS A 471 24.30 -22.23 24.72
N THR A 472 24.51 -21.27 25.62
CA THR A 472 23.48 -20.79 26.56
C THR A 472 22.25 -20.27 25.81
N THR A 473 22.45 -19.48 24.76
CA THR A 473 21.38 -18.94 23.92
C THR A 473 20.67 -20.07 23.16
N LEU A 474 21.43 -21.02 22.61
CA LEU A 474 20.89 -22.11 21.80
C LEU A 474 20.08 -23.12 22.63
N GLU A 475 20.52 -23.45 23.84
CA GLU A 475 19.85 -24.43 24.71
C GLU A 475 18.55 -23.89 25.33
N THR A 476 18.47 -22.58 25.55
CA THR A 476 17.32 -21.94 26.23
C THR A 476 15.99 -22.33 25.58
N LEU A 477 15.06 -22.90 26.34
CA LEU A 477 13.72 -23.23 25.84
C LEU A 477 12.85 -21.98 25.77
N ARG A 478 12.05 -21.87 24.71
CA ARG A 478 11.11 -20.76 24.51
C ARG A 478 9.90 -20.86 25.43
N LYS A 479 9.39 -22.08 25.60
CA LYS A 479 8.39 -22.45 26.60
C LYS A 479 8.99 -23.49 27.55
N THR A 480 8.95 -23.18 28.82
CA THR A 480 9.28 -24.10 29.92
C THR A 480 7.99 -24.59 30.56
N TYR A 481 7.90 -25.89 30.81
CA TYR A 481 6.81 -26.52 31.54
C TYR A 481 7.30 -26.95 32.92
N PHE A 482 6.38 -27.21 33.84
CA PHE A 482 6.75 -27.58 35.21
C PHE A 482 7.62 -28.84 35.28
N TRP A 483 7.55 -29.74 34.29
CA TRP A 483 8.38 -30.94 34.24
C TRP A 483 9.80 -30.69 33.70
N ASP A 484 10.07 -29.53 33.11
CA ASP A 484 11.41 -29.18 32.64
C ASP A 484 12.38 -28.89 33.81
N THR A 485 11.88 -28.79 35.05
CA THR A 485 12.70 -28.69 36.26
C THR A 485 13.16 -30.06 36.79
N PHE A 486 12.61 -31.16 36.27
CA PHE A 486 13.06 -32.50 36.64
C PHE A 486 14.37 -32.82 35.93
N SER A 487 15.42 -33.13 36.70
CA SER A 487 16.79 -33.38 36.21
C SER A 487 16.89 -34.52 35.19
N PHE A 488 15.89 -35.40 35.10
CA PHE A 488 15.84 -36.52 34.16
C PHE A 488 15.13 -36.20 32.83
N ILE A 489 14.46 -35.05 32.68
CA ILE A 489 13.81 -34.63 31.42
C ILE A 489 14.62 -33.48 30.80
N LYS A 490 15.66 -33.82 30.03
CA LYS A 490 16.47 -32.81 29.32
C LYS A 490 15.92 -32.59 27.91
N ARG A 491 15.09 -31.56 27.73
CA ARG A 491 14.62 -31.15 26.40
C ARG A 491 15.66 -30.27 25.71
N GLN A 492 15.96 -30.61 24.46
CA GLN A 492 16.81 -29.80 23.59
C GLN A 492 15.96 -28.84 22.77
N SER A 493 16.41 -27.59 22.65
CA SER A 493 15.74 -26.63 21.76
C SER A 493 15.89 -27.09 20.31
N SER A 494 14.86 -26.90 19.48
CA SER A 494 14.96 -27.30 18.06
C SER A 494 16.00 -26.51 17.26
N THR A 495 16.50 -25.38 17.80
CA THR A 495 17.64 -24.69 17.18
C THR A 495 18.94 -25.43 17.51
N MET A 496 19.14 -25.83 18.77
CA MET A 496 20.31 -26.63 19.14
C MET A 496 20.29 -27.99 18.43
N LYS A 497 19.12 -28.61 18.26
CA LYS A 497 18.97 -29.86 17.49
C LYS A 497 19.47 -29.71 16.06
N LEU A 498 19.02 -28.65 15.36
CA LEU A 498 19.47 -28.38 14.00
C LEU A 498 21.00 -28.20 13.90
N ILE A 499 21.60 -27.46 14.83
CA ILE A 499 23.05 -27.24 14.81
C ILE A 499 23.82 -28.55 15.03
N SER A 500 23.34 -29.43 15.92
CA SER A 500 23.91 -30.79 16.03
C SER A 500 23.76 -31.60 14.73
N GLU A 501 22.60 -31.54 14.06
CA GLU A 501 22.40 -32.23 12.78
C GLU A 501 23.34 -31.71 11.67
N VAL A 502 23.58 -30.39 11.64
CA VAL A 502 24.54 -29.76 10.70
C VAL A 502 25.97 -30.22 10.99
N GLU A 503 26.37 -30.27 12.25
CA GLU A 503 27.69 -30.75 12.69
C GLU A 503 27.92 -32.21 12.30
N GLU A 504 26.96 -33.10 12.60
CA GLU A 504 27.02 -34.52 12.24
C GLU A 504 27.04 -34.76 10.71
N GLU A 505 26.40 -33.89 9.93
CA GLU A 505 26.45 -33.96 8.47
C GLU A 505 27.82 -33.53 7.93
N LEU A 506 28.40 -32.45 8.45
CA LEU A 506 29.74 -31.99 8.08
C LEU A 506 30.81 -33.00 8.44
N GLN A 507 30.76 -33.54 9.66
CA GLN A 507 31.74 -34.51 10.13
C GLN A 507 31.77 -35.77 9.25
N ARG A 508 30.59 -36.32 8.91
CA ARG A 508 30.50 -37.44 7.98
C ARG A 508 31.05 -37.13 6.59
N LYS A 509 30.97 -35.88 6.13
CA LYS A 509 31.48 -35.48 4.82
C LYS A 509 32.99 -35.33 4.82
N VAL A 510 33.53 -34.68 5.84
CA VAL A 510 34.98 -34.60 6.09
C VAL A 510 35.61 -35.99 6.12
N GLU A 511 35.00 -36.94 6.85
CA GLU A 511 35.49 -38.32 6.96
C GLU A 511 35.45 -39.10 5.63
N LEU A 512 34.58 -38.73 4.69
CA LEU A 512 34.48 -39.37 3.37
C LEU A 512 35.48 -38.79 2.35
N ASP A 513 35.90 -37.54 2.55
CA ASP A 513 36.82 -36.82 1.67
C ASP A 513 38.29 -36.96 2.11
N SER A 514 38.53 -37.48 3.32
CA SER A 514 39.84 -37.85 3.88
C SER A 514 40.24 -39.27 3.47
#